data_AF-A0A2D5HAT7-F1
#
_entry.id   AF-A0A2D5HAT7-F1
#
_cell.length_a   1.000
_cell.length_b   1.000
_cell.length_c   1.000
_cell.angle_alpha   90.00
_cell.angle_beta   90.00
_cell.angle_gamma   90.00
#
_symmetry.space_group_name_H-M   'P 1'
#
loop_
_entity.id
_entity.type
_entity.pdbx_description
1 polymer ?
#
loop_
_entity_poly.entity_id
_entity_poly.type
_entity_poly.pdbx_seq_one_letter_code
_entity_poly.pdbx_strand_id
1 'polypeptide(L)'
;MRRDIYTRPAGKPMFVPVRRRDDFAPIEKAEPVEIVAVDRATECHVTPPDVAARMVSYLGGVGDIQTLEPSAGTGNLSRALIEAGQSRFELTQVERHRELAAGLRRCGFGSVINRCFLEYAAEAAGKVEFAHIIMNPPFREVRKHIAAAVSLLGRNGHDFAPRLVALVPVTFEHEQAEELERLPVDTFQTAKVHTKIIRIEV
;
A
#
# COMPACT_ATOMS: atom_id res chain seq x y z
N MET A 1 -35.34 41.30 -14.85
CA MET A 1 -34.73 40.48 -13.78
C MET A 1 -35.65 40.59 -12.56
N ARG A 2 -36.37 39.53 -12.19
CA ARG A 2 -37.31 39.54 -11.04
C ARG A 2 -36.49 39.70 -9.74
N ARG A 3 -36.75 40.76 -8.98
CA ARG A 3 -36.04 41.14 -7.73
C ARG A 3 -36.48 40.30 -6.52
N ASP A 4 -37.45 39.42 -6.73
CA ASP A 4 -38.29 38.75 -5.76
C ASP A 4 -37.87 37.29 -5.50
N ILE A 5 -36.77 36.83 -6.10
CA ILE A 5 -36.23 35.47 -5.93
C ILE A 5 -35.28 35.36 -4.72
N TYR A 6 -34.76 36.48 -4.21
CA TYR A 6 -33.81 36.51 -3.09
C TYR A 6 -34.30 37.34 -1.91
N THR A 7 -35.48 37.01 -1.39
CA THR A 7 -35.98 37.59 -0.13
C THR A 7 -35.63 36.65 1.02
N ARG A 8 -34.74 37.11 1.90
CA ARG A 8 -34.39 36.42 3.13
C ARG A 8 -35.65 36.31 4.02
N PRO A 9 -35.99 35.12 4.56
CA PRO A 9 -37.14 34.97 5.44
C PRO A 9 -37.05 35.90 6.65
N ALA A 10 -38.15 36.60 6.96
CA ALA A 10 -38.24 37.46 8.14
C ALA A 10 -37.93 36.64 9.41
N GLY A 11 -37.06 37.17 10.26
CA GLY A 11 -36.68 36.54 11.54
C GLY A 11 -35.39 35.72 11.53
N LYS A 12 -34.72 35.50 10.39
CA LYS A 12 -33.35 34.94 10.43
C LYS A 12 -32.36 36.04 10.88
N PRO A 13 -31.43 35.77 11.80
CA PRO A 13 -30.38 36.71 12.19
C PRO A 13 -29.35 36.90 11.06
N MET A 14 -28.87 38.12 10.82
CA MET A 14 -27.96 38.43 9.70
C MET A 14 -26.58 37.81 9.91
N PHE A 15 -26.17 37.65 11.16
CA PHE A 15 -24.89 37.10 11.58
C PHE A 15 -25.14 35.98 12.61
N VAL A 16 -24.40 34.89 12.48
CA VAL A 16 -24.35 33.82 13.48
C VAL A 16 -22.96 33.87 14.10
N PRO A 17 -22.84 33.91 15.44
CA PRO A 17 -21.54 33.83 16.08
C PRO A 17 -20.89 32.50 15.72
N VAL A 18 -19.70 32.56 15.12
CA VAL A 18 -18.90 31.38 14.83
C VAL A 18 -18.47 30.78 16.16
N ARG A 19 -19.05 29.65 16.54
CA ARG A 19 -18.49 28.81 17.61
C ARG A 19 -17.17 28.25 17.10
N ARG A 20 -16.05 28.79 17.57
CA ARG A 20 -14.76 28.10 17.44
C ARG A 20 -14.89 26.78 18.21
N ARG A 21 -14.58 25.68 17.53
CA ARG A 21 -14.39 24.40 18.20
C ARG A 21 -13.02 24.49 18.88
N ASP A 22 -13.01 24.58 20.20
CA ASP A 22 -11.77 24.57 20.98
C ASP A 22 -11.18 23.16 21.12
N ASP A 23 -11.92 22.14 20.69
CA ASP A 23 -11.50 20.74 20.78
C ASP A 23 -10.99 20.23 19.43
N PHE A 24 -9.79 20.67 19.03
CA PHE A 24 -8.91 19.76 18.31
C PHE A 24 -8.30 18.84 19.36
N ALA A 25 -9.09 17.88 19.85
CA ALA A 25 -8.53 16.77 20.59
C ALA A 25 -7.41 16.19 19.71
N PRO A 26 -6.18 16.05 20.24
CA PRO A 26 -5.11 15.39 19.49
C PRO A 26 -5.65 14.05 19.02
N ILE A 27 -5.53 13.76 17.73
CA ILE A 27 -5.87 12.45 17.17
C ILE A 27 -5.07 11.46 17.99
N GLU A 28 -5.75 10.68 18.83
CA GLU A 28 -5.10 9.62 19.59
C GLU A 28 -4.35 8.76 18.59
N LYS A 29 -3.03 8.63 18.80
CA LYS A 29 -2.23 7.68 18.04
C LYS A 29 -2.94 6.36 18.18
N ALA A 30 -3.52 5.88 17.08
CA ALA A 30 -4.19 4.60 17.05
C ALA A 30 -3.23 3.59 17.68
N GLU A 31 -3.68 2.93 18.75
CA GLU A 31 -2.90 1.88 19.36
C GLU A 31 -2.51 0.90 18.26
N PRO A 32 -1.23 0.46 18.21
CA PRO A 32 -0.83 -0.55 17.25
C PRO A 32 -1.77 -1.72 17.44
N VAL A 33 -2.60 -1.97 16.42
CA VAL A 33 -3.48 -3.13 16.36
C VAL A 33 -2.61 -4.32 16.71
N GLU A 34 -2.96 -5.04 17.79
CA GLU A 34 -2.30 -6.29 18.14
C GLU A 34 -2.10 -7.05 16.84
N ILE A 35 -0.84 -7.39 16.54
CA ILE A 35 -0.47 -8.13 15.35
C ILE A 35 -1.33 -9.38 15.42
N VAL A 36 -2.44 -9.39 14.66
CA VAL A 36 -3.29 -10.56 14.50
C VAL A 36 -2.31 -11.61 14.04
N ALA A 37 -1.98 -12.52 14.96
CA ALA A 37 -0.92 -13.48 14.79
C ALA A 37 -1.19 -14.12 13.44
N VAL A 38 -0.36 -13.76 12.45
CA VAL A 38 -0.60 -14.14 11.08
C VAL A 38 -0.62 -15.66 11.09
N ASP A 39 -1.82 -16.19 10.82
CA ASP A 39 -2.10 -17.61 10.94
C ASP A 39 -1.00 -18.35 10.19
N ARG A 40 -0.39 -19.38 10.81
CA ARG A 40 0.58 -20.25 10.12
C ARG A 40 0.03 -20.80 8.81
N ALA A 41 -1.31 -20.87 8.65
CA ALA A 41 -1.99 -21.24 7.43
C ALA A 41 -1.95 -20.16 6.33
N THR A 42 -1.75 -18.89 6.71
CA THR A 42 -1.50 -17.77 5.80
C THR A 42 0.00 -17.50 5.78
N GLU A 43 0.73 -18.02 4.78
CA GLU A 43 2.18 -17.85 4.60
C GLU A 43 2.63 -16.38 4.32
N CYS A 44 1.96 -15.40 4.93
CA CYS A 44 2.23 -13.99 4.82
C CYS A 44 3.21 -13.61 5.94
N HIS A 45 4.51 -13.67 5.64
CA HIS A 45 5.53 -13.23 6.57
C HIS A 45 5.44 -11.71 6.74
N VAL A 46 5.33 -11.22 7.97
CA VAL A 46 5.30 -9.76 8.20
C VAL A 46 6.67 -9.18 7.86
N THR A 47 6.73 -8.24 6.91
CA THR A 47 7.99 -7.56 6.58
C THR A 47 8.43 -6.69 7.75
N PRO A 48 9.65 -6.89 8.31
CA PRO A 48 10.17 -6.03 9.36
C PRO A 48 10.26 -4.56 8.92
N PRO A 49 10.05 -3.58 9.82
CA PRO A 49 10.05 -2.16 9.45
C PRO A 49 11.35 -1.67 8.79
N ASP A 50 12.52 -2.17 9.23
CA ASP A 50 13.82 -1.84 8.65
C ASP A 50 13.94 -2.36 7.21
N VAL A 51 13.50 -3.61 6.97
CA VAL A 51 13.45 -4.21 5.64
C VAL A 51 12.47 -3.45 4.75
N ALA A 52 11.31 -3.07 5.27
CA ALA A 52 10.31 -2.29 4.54
C ALA A 52 10.87 -0.94 4.09
N ALA A 53 11.59 -0.23 4.97
CA ALA A 53 12.26 1.02 4.64
C ALA A 53 13.31 0.84 3.52
N ARG A 54 14.12 -0.24 3.58
CA ARG A 54 15.05 -0.57 2.50
C ARG A 54 14.34 -0.85 1.18
N MET A 55 13.27 -1.65 1.20
CA MET A 55 12.46 -1.93 0.00
C MET A 55 11.90 -0.65 -0.64
N VAL A 56 11.42 0.30 0.17
CA VAL A 56 10.97 1.61 -0.33
C VAL A 56 12.12 2.40 -0.93
N SER A 57 13.30 2.39 -0.32
CA SER A 57 14.48 3.05 -0.89
C SER A 57 14.88 2.48 -2.27
N TYR A 58 14.62 1.19 -2.51
CA TYR A 58 14.91 0.53 -3.77
C TYR A 58 13.89 0.81 -4.88
N LEU A 59 12.67 1.25 -4.54
CA LEU A 59 11.72 1.79 -5.55
C LEU A 59 12.26 3.07 -6.18
N GLY A 60 13.10 3.80 -5.46
CA GLY A 60 13.62 5.10 -5.87
C GLY A 60 12.77 6.24 -5.32
N GLY A 61 12.23 7.09 -6.19
CA GLY A 61 11.46 8.27 -5.79
C GLY A 61 10.10 7.91 -5.19
N VAL A 62 9.61 8.76 -4.29
CA VAL A 62 8.25 8.71 -3.74
C VAL A 62 7.58 10.07 -3.91
N GLY A 63 6.25 10.09 -3.84
CA GLY A 63 5.46 11.32 -4.00
C GLY A 63 4.09 11.02 -4.58
N ASP A 64 3.66 11.81 -5.56
CA ASP A 64 2.42 11.57 -6.30
C ASP A 64 2.64 10.54 -7.42
N ILE A 65 3.00 9.31 -7.02
CA ILE A 65 3.27 8.19 -7.94
C ILE A 65 2.28 7.07 -7.69
N GLN A 66 1.56 6.62 -8.71
CA GLN A 66 0.59 5.55 -8.54
C GLN A 66 1.28 4.25 -8.11
N THR A 67 1.07 3.87 -6.86
CA THR A 67 1.78 2.79 -6.18
C THR A 67 0.80 1.73 -5.68
N LEU A 68 1.13 0.47 -5.97
CA LEU A 68 0.37 -0.68 -5.50
C LEU A 68 1.15 -1.46 -4.44
N GLU A 69 0.46 -1.82 -3.36
CA GLU A 69 0.89 -2.82 -2.39
C GLU A 69 -0.05 -4.03 -2.43
N PRO A 70 0.32 -5.07 -3.20
CA PRO A 70 -0.33 -6.37 -3.16
C PRO A 70 -0.11 -7.05 -1.82
N SER A 71 -1.15 -7.67 -1.27
CA SER A 71 -1.09 -8.45 -0.02
C SER A 71 -0.54 -7.61 1.15
N ALA A 72 -1.16 -6.44 1.38
CA ALA A 72 -0.66 -5.43 2.31
C ALA A 72 -0.53 -5.91 3.77
N GLY A 73 -1.25 -6.95 4.18
CA GLY A 73 -1.14 -7.54 5.50
C GLY A 73 -1.38 -6.51 6.61
N THR A 74 -0.40 -6.33 7.49
CA THR A 74 -0.44 -5.33 8.57
C THR A 74 -0.09 -3.90 8.11
N GLY A 75 0.36 -3.72 6.86
CA GLY A 75 0.67 -2.43 6.26
C GLY A 75 2.04 -1.87 6.60
N ASN A 76 3.04 -2.71 6.91
CA ASN A 76 4.39 -2.24 7.19
C ASN A 76 5.05 -1.58 5.96
N LEU A 77 4.82 -2.11 4.75
CA LEU A 77 5.29 -1.47 3.52
C LEU A 77 4.51 -0.18 3.26
N SER A 78 3.19 -0.17 3.49
CA SER A 78 2.36 1.02 3.38
C SER A 78 2.86 2.14 4.30
N ARG A 79 3.16 1.79 5.55
CA ARG A 79 3.70 2.72 6.54
C ARG A 79 5.04 3.29 6.07
N ALA A 80 5.96 2.43 5.63
CA ALA A 80 7.26 2.85 5.14
C ALA A 80 7.15 3.80 3.92
N LEU A 81 6.20 3.55 3.01
CA LEU A 81 5.91 4.45 1.88
C LEU A 81 5.46 5.83 2.36
N ILE A 82 4.48 5.88 3.27
CA ILE A 82 3.97 7.15 3.80
C ILE A 82 5.05 7.91 4.58
N GLU A 83 5.85 7.22 5.38
CA GLU A 83 6.98 7.80 6.11
C GLU A 83 8.07 8.35 5.17
N ALA A 84 8.28 7.72 4.00
CA ALA A 84 9.20 8.20 2.99
C ALA A 84 8.67 9.44 2.22
N GLY A 85 7.38 9.77 2.32
CA GLY A 85 6.75 10.90 1.65
C GLY A 85 5.85 10.53 0.47
N GLN A 86 5.45 9.26 0.33
CA GLN A 86 4.47 8.83 -0.66
C GLN A 86 3.11 9.48 -0.40
N SER A 87 2.44 9.88 -1.47
CA SER A 87 1.07 10.40 -1.40
C SER A 87 0.09 9.27 -1.06
N ARG A 88 -0.65 9.43 0.04
CA ARG A 88 -1.69 8.48 0.46
C ARG A 88 -2.80 8.31 -0.59
N PHE A 89 -3.00 9.31 -1.45
CA PHE A 89 -4.04 9.29 -2.47
C PHE A 89 -3.62 8.46 -3.70
N GLU A 90 -2.32 8.27 -3.87
CA GLU A 90 -1.73 7.46 -4.95
C GLU A 90 -1.34 6.05 -4.49
N LEU A 91 -1.60 5.70 -3.23
CA LEU A 91 -1.36 4.37 -2.68
C LEU A 91 -2.63 3.51 -2.74
N THR A 92 -2.55 2.40 -3.46
CA THR A 92 -3.57 1.33 -3.48
C THR A 92 -3.05 0.10 -2.75
N GLN A 93 -3.86 -0.44 -1.84
CA GLN A 93 -3.53 -1.61 -1.04
C GLN A 93 -4.57 -2.69 -1.31
N VAL A 94 -4.12 -3.92 -1.59
CA VAL A 94 -5.02 -5.06 -1.79
C VAL A 94 -4.79 -6.07 -0.67
N GLU A 95 -5.85 -6.37 0.08
CA GLU A 95 -5.78 -7.32 1.20
C GLU A 95 -7.02 -8.23 1.22
N ARG A 96 -6.82 -9.55 1.28
CA ARG A 96 -7.93 -10.53 1.28
C ARG A 96 -8.61 -10.62 2.65
N HIS A 97 -7.86 -10.51 3.74
CA HIS A 97 -8.35 -10.73 5.09
C HIS A 97 -9.14 -9.52 5.57
N ARG A 98 -10.41 -9.74 5.93
CA ARG A 98 -11.35 -8.66 6.25
C ARG A 98 -10.88 -7.79 7.42
N GLU A 99 -10.31 -8.40 8.45
CA GLU A 99 -9.86 -7.68 9.65
C GLU A 99 -8.58 -6.87 9.40
N LEU A 100 -7.65 -7.41 8.61
CA LEU A 100 -6.43 -6.70 8.22
C LEU A 100 -6.78 -5.53 7.31
N ALA A 101 -7.65 -5.76 6.32
CA ALA A 101 -8.16 -4.68 5.46
C ALA A 101 -8.91 -3.61 6.28
N ALA A 102 -9.68 -3.99 7.30
CA ALA A 102 -10.30 -3.02 8.21
C ALA A 102 -9.26 -2.24 9.02
N GLY A 103 -8.20 -2.90 9.48
CA GLY A 103 -7.05 -2.26 10.13
C GLY A 103 -6.38 -1.23 9.22
N LEU A 104 -6.06 -1.61 7.99
CA LEU A 104 -5.46 -0.72 6.98
C LEU A 104 -6.32 0.52 6.71
N ARG A 105 -7.65 0.33 6.62
CA ARG A 105 -8.60 1.46 6.46
C ARG A 105 -8.58 2.42 7.65
N ARG A 106 -8.45 1.90 8.87
CA ARG A 106 -8.32 2.73 10.09
C ARG A 106 -7.00 3.48 10.11
N CYS A 107 -5.91 2.87 9.65
CA CYS A 107 -4.60 3.52 9.54
C CYS A 107 -4.59 4.67 8.52
N GLY A 108 -5.42 4.58 7.46
CA GLY A 108 -5.57 5.66 6.49
C GLY A 108 -4.35 5.89 5.60
N PHE A 109 -3.56 4.84 5.34
CA PHE A 109 -2.38 4.90 4.47
C PHE A 109 -2.75 5.11 2.99
N GLY A 110 -3.90 4.61 2.55
CA GLY A 110 -4.38 4.77 1.18
C GLY A 110 -5.69 4.06 0.92
N SER A 111 -5.97 3.81 -0.36
CA SER A 111 -7.18 3.11 -0.81
C SER A 111 -7.06 1.61 -0.57
N VAL A 112 -7.95 1.04 0.23
CA VAL A 112 -7.91 -0.39 0.60
C VAL A 112 -9.00 -1.20 -0.09
N ILE A 113 -8.57 -2.07 -0.98
CA ILE A 113 -9.41 -3.04 -1.70
C ILE A 113 -9.38 -4.36 -0.94
N ASN A 114 -10.53 -4.77 -0.40
CA ASN A 114 -10.63 -6.04 0.32
C ASN A 114 -10.99 -7.19 -0.64
N ARG A 115 -9.99 -7.80 -1.28
CA ARG A 115 -10.15 -8.88 -2.27
C ARG A 115 -8.87 -9.72 -2.39
N CYS A 116 -8.96 -10.90 -3.01
CA CYS A 116 -7.81 -11.64 -3.51
C CYS A 116 -7.04 -10.82 -4.56
N PHE A 117 -5.72 -10.71 -4.43
CA PHE A 117 -4.89 -9.96 -5.36
C PHE A 117 -4.93 -10.53 -6.79
N LEU A 118 -4.88 -11.86 -6.95
CA LEU A 118 -4.89 -12.47 -8.28
C LEU A 118 -6.20 -12.21 -9.03
N GLU A 119 -7.33 -12.21 -8.32
CA GLU A 119 -8.64 -11.85 -8.90
C GLU A 119 -8.69 -10.38 -9.28
N TYR A 120 -8.21 -9.50 -8.38
CA TYR A 120 -8.12 -8.07 -8.66
C TYR A 120 -7.25 -7.79 -9.90
N ALA A 121 -6.07 -8.41 -9.98
CA ALA A 121 -5.15 -8.20 -11.09
C ALA A 121 -5.74 -8.69 -12.42
N ALA A 122 -6.42 -9.83 -12.43
CA ALA A 122 -7.11 -10.32 -13.63
C ALA A 122 -8.21 -9.37 -14.13
N GLU A 123 -8.94 -8.70 -13.23
CA GLU A 123 -9.95 -7.72 -13.60
C GLU A 123 -9.37 -6.36 -14.02
N ALA A 124 -8.26 -5.95 -13.39
CA ALA A 124 -7.61 -4.66 -13.58
C ALA A 124 -6.65 -4.63 -14.77
N ALA A 125 -6.15 -5.79 -15.21
CA ALA A 125 -5.24 -5.91 -16.35
C ALA A 125 -5.79 -5.21 -17.60
N GLY A 126 -4.97 -4.33 -18.20
CA GLY A 126 -5.33 -3.52 -19.37
C GLY A 126 -6.29 -2.36 -19.09
N LYS A 127 -6.70 -2.13 -17.84
CA LYS A 127 -7.56 -1.01 -17.43
C LYS A 127 -6.86 -0.04 -16.48
N VAL A 128 -5.94 -0.56 -15.66
CA VAL A 128 -5.18 0.19 -14.67
C VAL A 128 -3.71 -0.22 -14.79
N GLU A 129 -2.83 0.76 -14.65
CA GLU A 129 -1.39 0.58 -14.61
C GLU A 129 -0.85 1.24 -13.34
N PHE A 130 0.21 0.69 -12.75
CA PHE A 130 0.90 1.28 -11.61
C PHE A 130 2.35 1.51 -11.99
N ALA A 131 2.87 2.70 -11.69
CA ALA A 131 4.27 3.01 -11.93
C ALA A 131 5.18 2.36 -10.90
N HIS A 132 4.71 2.20 -9.66
CA HIS A 132 5.41 1.47 -8.61
C HIS A 132 4.58 0.32 -8.05
N ILE A 133 5.23 -0.81 -7.81
CA ILE A 133 4.65 -1.93 -7.08
C ILE A 133 5.64 -2.38 -6.01
N ILE A 134 5.20 -2.47 -4.76
CA ILE A 134 6.02 -3.00 -3.66
C ILE A 134 5.29 -4.16 -2.99
N MET A 135 5.96 -5.29 -2.81
CA MET A 135 5.26 -6.48 -2.34
C MET A 135 6.11 -7.47 -1.55
N ASN A 136 5.46 -8.13 -0.59
CA ASN A 136 5.92 -9.36 0.02
C ASN A 136 4.86 -10.45 -0.26
N PRO A 137 4.93 -11.11 -1.43
CA PRO A 137 3.93 -12.10 -1.84
C PRO A 137 3.93 -13.35 -0.97
N PRO A 138 2.83 -14.11 -0.93
CA PRO A 138 2.83 -15.45 -0.38
C PRO A 138 3.81 -16.35 -1.17
N PHE A 139 4.76 -16.96 -0.47
CA PHE A 139 5.90 -17.63 -1.12
C PHE A 139 5.52 -18.84 -1.98
N ARG A 140 4.48 -19.60 -1.60
CA ARG A 140 4.01 -20.75 -2.37
C ARG A 140 3.52 -20.39 -3.78
N GLU A 141 2.95 -19.19 -3.94
CA GLU A 141 2.39 -18.71 -5.20
C GLU A 141 3.13 -17.47 -5.73
N VAL A 142 4.38 -17.28 -5.32
CA VAL A 142 5.22 -16.12 -5.67
C VAL A 142 5.28 -15.88 -7.17
N ARG A 143 5.43 -16.94 -7.99
CA ARG A 143 5.48 -16.83 -9.46
C ARG A 143 4.20 -16.22 -10.04
N LYS A 144 3.03 -16.64 -9.55
CA LYS A 144 1.74 -16.12 -10.02
C LYS A 144 1.56 -14.66 -9.60
N HIS A 145 1.95 -14.33 -8.36
CA HIS A 145 1.83 -12.97 -7.84
C HIS A 145 2.77 -11.99 -8.54
N ILE A 146 4.02 -12.38 -8.79
CA ILE A 146 4.96 -11.54 -9.55
C ILE A 146 4.46 -11.35 -10.98
N ALA A 147 4.03 -12.42 -11.67
CA ALA A 147 3.49 -12.28 -13.03
C ALA A 147 2.27 -11.36 -13.10
N ALA A 148 1.34 -11.50 -12.15
CA ALA A 148 0.18 -10.62 -12.05
C ALA A 148 0.57 -9.16 -11.76
N ALA A 149 1.53 -8.94 -10.86
CA ALA A 149 2.04 -7.60 -10.58
C ALA A 149 2.73 -6.98 -11.79
N VAL A 150 3.58 -7.72 -12.50
CA VAL A 150 4.22 -7.27 -13.75
C VAL A 150 3.18 -6.89 -14.81
N SER A 151 2.06 -7.63 -14.91
CA SER A 151 0.98 -7.29 -15.86
C SER A 151 0.23 -5.99 -15.56
N LEU A 152 0.35 -5.47 -14.32
CA LEU A 152 -0.22 -4.19 -13.90
C LEU A 152 0.83 -3.08 -13.91
N LEU A 153 2.07 -3.38 -14.25
CA LEU A 153 3.17 -2.43 -14.19
C LEU A 153 3.17 -1.60 -15.48
N GLY A 154 3.14 -0.28 -15.35
CA GLY A 154 3.05 0.63 -16.49
C GLY A 154 3.36 2.07 -16.10
N ARG A 155 3.68 2.91 -17.08
CA ARG A 155 4.20 4.26 -16.80
C ARG A 155 3.18 5.18 -16.18
N ASN A 156 1.90 4.98 -16.46
CA ASN A 156 0.81 5.83 -16.00
C ASN A 156 1.12 7.36 -16.06
N GLY A 157 1.72 7.80 -17.17
CA GLY A 157 2.09 9.22 -17.39
C GLY A 157 3.37 9.71 -16.72
N HIS A 158 4.14 8.83 -16.06
CA HIS A 158 5.43 9.20 -15.45
C HIS A 158 6.62 9.11 -16.43
N ASP A 159 7.63 9.95 -16.19
CA ASP A 159 8.84 10.06 -17.03
C ASP A 159 9.91 9.01 -16.72
N PHE A 160 9.74 8.21 -15.67
CA PHE A 160 10.63 7.13 -15.29
C PHE A 160 10.10 5.76 -15.71
N ALA A 161 10.99 4.76 -15.80
CA ALA A 161 10.61 3.38 -16.06
C ALA A 161 9.81 2.82 -14.86
N PRO A 162 8.69 2.11 -15.07
CA PRO A 162 7.93 1.48 -13.99
C PRO A 162 8.78 0.49 -13.22
N ARG A 163 8.60 0.41 -11.90
CA ARG A 163 9.40 -0.45 -11.02
C ARG A 163 8.55 -1.32 -10.11
N LEU A 164 8.95 -2.57 -10.00
CA LEU A 164 8.45 -3.49 -8.99
C LEU A 164 9.60 -3.86 -8.05
N VAL A 165 9.40 -3.70 -6.75
CA VAL A 165 10.30 -4.21 -5.70
C VAL A 165 9.60 -5.30 -4.90
N ALA A 166 10.20 -6.47 -4.82
CA ALA A 166 9.60 -7.61 -4.14
C ALA A 166 10.56 -8.33 -3.21
N LEU A 167 10.03 -8.81 -2.09
CA LEU A 167 10.71 -9.74 -1.19
C LEU A 167 10.30 -11.17 -1.57
N VAL A 168 11.27 -11.97 -2.00
CA VAL A 168 11.02 -13.32 -2.55
C VAL A 168 11.95 -14.36 -1.92
N PRO A 169 11.62 -15.66 -1.98
CA PRO A 169 12.56 -16.71 -1.63
C PRO A 169 13.83 -16.63 -2.48
N VAL A 170 15.01 -16.99 -1.92
CA VAL A 170 16.28 -16.96 -2.66
C VAL A 170 16.29 -17.82 -3.92
N THR A 171 15.47 -18.87 -3.94
CA THR A 171 15.28 -19.81 -5.07
C THR A 171 14.39 -19.25 -6.18
N PHE A 172 13.77 -18.08 -5.98
CA PHE A 172 12.99 -17.44 -7.03
C PHE A 172 13.91 -16.83 -8.10
N GLU A 173 13.56 -17.08 -9.36
CA GLU A 173 14.26 -16.56 -10.53
C GLU A 173 13.25 -15.99 -11.52
N HIS A 174 13.62 -14.87 -12.12
CA HIS A 174 12.85 -14.17 -13.15
C HIS A 174 13.84 -13.44 -14.07
N GLU A 175 13.64 -13.51 -15.39
CA GLU A 175 14.62 -13.05 -16.39
C GLU A 175 14.94 -11.56 -16.28
N GLN A 176 13.93 -10.74 -15.93
CA GLN A 176 14.07 -9.29 -15.78
C GLN A 176 14.37 -8.85 -14.33
N ALA A 177 14.57 -9.79 -13.40
CA ALA A 177 14.78 -9.43 -11.99
C ALA A 177 16.26 -9.21 -11.69
N GLU A 178 16.57 -8.02 -11.19
CA GLU A 178 17.84 -7.70 -10.55
C GLU A 178 17.76 -8.05 -9.06
N GLU A 179 18.77 -8.75 -8.54
CA GLU A 179 18.91 -9.00 -7.11
C GLU A 179 19.59 -7.81 -6.44
N LEU A 180 18.90 -7.18 -5.47
CA LEU A 180 19.38 -5.98 -4.78
C LEU A 180 20.04 -6.32 -3.45
N GLU A 181 19.45 -7.24 -2.69
CA GLU A 181 19.91 -7.58 -1.34
C GLU A 181 19.51 -9.03 -0.99
N ARG A 182 20.41 -9.77 -0.34
CA ARG A 182 20.09 -11.04 0.32
C ARG A 182 19.91 -10.81 1.81
N LEU A 183 18.79 -11.28 2.35
CA LEU A 183 18.44 -11.07 3.74
C LEU A 183 18.94 -12.23 4.63
N PRO A 184 19.40 -11.95 5.86
CA PRO A 184 19.72 -12.97 6.86
C PRO A 184 18.53 -13.91 7.14
N VAL A 185 18.80 -15.16 7.50
CA VAL A 185 17.75 -16.19 7.74
C VAL A 185 16.85 -15.89 8.95
N ASP A 186 17.33 -15.04 9.84
CA ASP A 186 16.68 -14.57 11.07
C ASP A 186 15.93 -13.25 10.89
N THR A 187 15.83 -12.74 9.66
CA THR A 187 15.10 -11.50 9.35
C THR A 187 13.63 -11.56 9.77
N PHE A 188 12.98 -12.73 9.62
CA PHE A 188 11.59 -12.92 10.02
C PHE A 188 11.52 -13.57 11.40
N GLN A 189 10.93 -12.88 12.37
CA GLN A 189 10.85 -13.33 13.76
C GLN A 189 10.19 -14.70 13.94
N THR A 190 9.24 -15.04 13.06
CA THR A 190 8.40 -16.23 13.18
C THR A 190 8.76 -17.35 12.20
N ALA A 191 9.71 -17.13 11.29
CA ALA A 191 10.05 -18.10 10.24
C ALA A 191 11.53 -18.03 9.82
N LYS A 192 12.17 -19.20 9.69
CA LYS A 192 13.51 -19.32 9.10
C LYS A 192 13.40 -19.48 7.59
N VAL A 193 13.37 -18.36 6.88
CA VAL A 193 13.24 -18.34 5.42
C VAL A 193 14.37 -17.54 4.81
N HIS A 194 15.07 -18.15 3.86
CA HIS A 194 16.09 -17.45 3.08
C HIS A 194 15.40 -16.63 2.00
N THR A 195 15.54 -15.31 2.09
CA THR A 195 14.86 -14.37 1.21
C THR A 195 15.83 -13.36 0.62
N LYS A 196 15.42 -12.75 -0.48
CA LYS A 196 16.13 -11.69 -1.17
C LYS A 196 15.15 -10.62 -1.62
N ILE A 197 15.64 -9.40 -1.76
CA ILE A 197 14.93 -8.30 -2.39
C ILE A 197 15.35 -8.25 -3.85
N ILE A 198 14.36 -8.20 -4.74
CA ILE A 198 14.55 -8.05 -6.18
C ILE A 198 13.89 -6.77 -6.67
N ARG A 199 14.38 -6.27 -7.81
CA ARG A 199 13.74 -5.23 -8.61
C ARG A 199 13.49 -5.71 -10.03
N ILE A 200 12.35 -5.35 -10.59
CA ILE A 200 12.01 -5.53 -12.01
C ILE A 200 11.68 -4.14 -12.57
N GLU A 201 12.26 -3.81 -13.73
CA GLU A 201 11.96 -2.60 -14.51
C GLU A 201 11.52 -3.01 -15.92
N VAL A 202 10.53 -2.30 -16.50
CA VAL A 202 9.98 -2.56 -17.85
C VAL A 202 10.03 -1.33 -18.75
#